data_AF-A0A8S9R326-F1
#
_entry.id   AF-A0A8S9R326-F1
#
_cell.length_a   1.000
_cell.length_b   1.000
_cell.length_c   1.000
_cell.angle_alpha   90.00
_cell.angle_beta   90.00
_cell.angle_gamma   90.00
#
_symmetry.space_group_name_H-M   'P 1'
#
loop_
_entity.id
_entity.type
_entity.pdbx_description
1 polymer ?
#
loop_
_entity_poly.entity_id
_entity_poly.type
_entity_poly.pdbx_seq_one_letter_code
_entity_poly.pdbx_strand_id
1 'polypeptide(L)' 'MRVDRIQPLKVTLAFSNSSRTTPYGTISKLHVQVGDFLVHVDFLVVEMVEESIVSMILGRPLMAIVVQ' A
#
# COMPACT_ATOMS: atom_id res chain seq x y z
N MET A 1 -2.35 7.49 -13.25
CA MET A 1 -2.47 7.65 -11.78
C MET A 1 -1.66 8.87 -11.38
N ARG A 2 -2.28 9.94 -10.87
CA ARG A 2 -1.54 11.03 -10.20
C ARG A 2 -1.38 10.62 -8.75
N VAL A 3 -0.14 10.55 -8.31
CA VAL A 3 0.22 10.17 -6.96
C VAL A 3 0.61 11.45 -6.24
N ASP A 4 -0.06 11.73 -5.12
CA ASP A 4 0.34 12.84 -4.26
C ASP A 4 1.74 12.58 -3.65
N ARG A 5 2.30 13.59 -2.99
CA ARG A 5 3.61 13.47 -2.36
C ARG A 5 3.59 12.36 -1.30
N ILE A 6 4.63 11.52 -1.30
CA ILE A 6 4.86 10.53 -0.24
C ILE A 6 5.03 11.28 1.08
N GLN A 7 4.20 10.93 2.06
CA GLN A 7 4.25 11.48 3.41
C GLN A 7 5.13 10.60 4.30
N PRO A 8 6.01 11.18 5.13
CA PRO A 8 6.82 10.41 6.06
C PRO A 8 5.96 9.55 6.98
N LEU A 9 6.33 8.28 7.15
CA LEU A 9 5.68 7.37 8.06
C LEU A 9 6.72 6.58 8.86
N LYS A 10 6.58 6.54 10.18
CA LYS A 10 7.47 5.79 11.09
C LYS A 10 6.84 4.44 11.44
N VAL A 11 6.98 3.48 10.53
CA VAL A 11 6.57 2.08 10.76
C VAL A 11 7.65 1.13 10.26
N THR A 12 7.66 -0.10 10.77
CA THR A 12 8.53 -1.18 10.31
C THR A 12 7.66 -2.33 9.84
N LEU A 13 7.93 -2.83 8.64
CA LEU A 13 7.30 -4.02 8.09
C LEU A 13 8.20 -5.22 8.34
N ALA A 14 7.59 -6.34 8.71
CA ALA A 14 8.25 -7.63 8.80
C ALA A 14 7.73 -8.54 7.68
N PHE A 15 8.66 -9.16 6.94
CA PHE A 15 8.35 -10.11 5.88
C PHE A 15 8.35 -11.55 6.40
N SER A 16 7.83 -12.47 5.59
CA SER A 16 7.78 -13.91 5.90
C SER A 16 9.18 -14.53 6.05
N ASN A 17 10.19 -13.98 5.37
CA ASN A 17 11.59 -14.37 5.50
C ASN A 17 12.29 -13.76 6.73
N SER A 18 11.53 -13.19 7.68
CA SER A 18 12.02 -12.49 8.88
C SER A 18 12.82 -11.21 8.62
N SER A 19 13.03 -10.81 7.37
CA SER A 19 13.61 -9.51 7.06
C SER A 19 12.65 -8.39 7.46
N ARG A 20 13.23 -7.21 7.75
CA ARG A 20 12.49 -6.02 8.13
C ARG A 20 12.84 -4.88 7.19
N THR A 21 11.86 -4.08 6.85
CA THR A 21 12.07 -2.86 6.07
C THR A 21 11.30 -1.69 6.65
N THR A 22 11.84 -0.49 6.46
CA THR A 22 11.14 0.75 6.74
C THR A 22 10.62 1.29 5.40
N PRO A 23 9.30 1.46 5.25
CA PRO A 23 8.74 2.06 4.05
C PRO A 23 9.28 3.48 3.83
N TYR A 24 9.32 3.92 2.57
CA TYR A 24 9.63 5.31 2.21
C TYR A 24 8.61 6.29 2.79
N GLY A 25 7.38 5.82 2.98
CA GLY A 25 6.28 6.59 3.55
C GLY A 25 4.94 6.06 3.11
N THR A 26 3.92 6.89 3.25
CA THR A 26 2.57 6.62 2.78
C THR A 26 2.20 7.54 1.64
N ILE A 27 1.48 7.01 0.64
CA ILE A 27 0.69 7.83 -0.27
C ILE A 27 -0.71 7.84 0.30
N SER A 28 -1.16 9.02 0.72
CA SER A 28 -2.52 9.19 1.20
C SER A 28 -3.47 9.47 0.05
N LYS A 29 -4.74 9.15 0.28
CA LYS A 29 -5.85 9.55 -0.59
C LYS A 29 -5.81 9.04 -2.03
N LEU A 30 -5.22 7.87 -2.23
CA LEU A 30 -5.35 7.19 -3.51
C LEU A 30 -6.76 6.61 -3.63
N HIS A 31 -7.42 6.98 -4.72
CA HIS A 31 -8.64 6.31 -5.16
C HIS A 31 -8.26 5.09 -5.99
N VAL A 32 -8.65 3.91 -5.51
CA VAL A 32 -8.41 2.64 -6.18
C VAL A 32 -9.75 2.05 -6.60
N GLN A 33 -9.85 1.70 -7.88
CA GLN A 33 -11.00 0.99 -8.39
C GLN A 33 -10.84 -0.51 -8.11
N VAL A 34 -11.80 -1.10 -7.38
CA VAL A 34 -11.89 -2.54 -7.10
C VAL A 34 -13.22 -3.03 -7.65
N GLY A 35 -13.20 -3.67 -8.82
CA GLY A 35 -14.41 -3.96 -9.58
C GLY A 35 -15.14 -2.67 -9.97
N ASP A 36 -16.39 -2.53 -9.51
CA ASP A 36 -17.22 -1.35 -9.77
C ASP A 36 -17.11 -0.25 -8.69
N PHE A 37 -16.29 -0.48 -7.66
CA PHE A 37 -16.20 0.41 -6.51
C PHE A 37 -14.94 1.26 -6.53
N LEU A 38 -15.08 2.54 -6.18
CA LEU A 38 -13.95 3.44 -5.95
C LEU A 38 -13.71 3.55 -4.45
N VAL A 39 -12.56 3.04 -4.00
CA VAL A 39 -12.20 2.99 -2.59
C VAL A 39 -11.06 3.98 -2.32
N HIS A 40 -11.23 4.78 -1.28
CA HIS A 40 -10.17 5.66 -0.81
C HIS A 40 -9.32 4.94 0.24
N VAL A 41 -8.03 4.74 -0.07
CA VAL A 41 -7.09 4.09 0.84
C VAL A 41 -5.70 4.70 0.78
N ASP A 42 -4.97 4.53 1.88
CA ASP A 42 -3.59 4.92 2.00
C ASP A 42 -2.67 3.72 1.72
N PHE A 43 -1.59 3.94 0.97
CA PHE A 43 -0.62 2.88 0.60
C PHE A 43 0.76 3.13 1.17
N LEU A 44 1.39 2.08 1.69
CA LEU A 44 2.80 2.11 2.04
C LEU A 44 3.67 1.91 0.80
N VAL A 45 4.68 2.76 0.63
CA VAL A 45 5.66 2.65 -0.46
C VAL A 45 6.90 1.95 0.06
N VAL A 46 7.25 0.81 -0.52
CA VAL A 46 8.31 -0.08 -0.03
C VAL A 46 9.18 -0.51 -1.20
N GLU A 47 10.50 -0.53 -1.01
CA GLU A 47 11.42 -1.14 -1.95
C GLU A 47 11.40 -2.66 -1.79
N MET A 48 11.20 -3.38 -2.90
CA MET A 48 11.24 -4.83 -2.95
C MET A 48 12.42 -5.26 -3.83
N VAL A 49 13.20 -6.22 -3.35
CA VAL A 49 14.45 -6.66 -4.01
C VAL A 49 14.18 -7.50 -5.27
N GLU A 50 12.98 -8.07 -5.41
CA GLU A 50 12.63 -8.89 -6.58
C GLU A 50 12.15 -8.02 -7.75
N GLU A 51 12.74 -8.26 -8.93
CA GLU A 51 12.41 -7.79 -10.29
C GLU A 51 10.99 -8.22 -10.75
N SER A 52 10.05 -8.25 -9.83
CA SER A 52 8.66 -8.56 -10.09
C SER A 52 7.92 -7.26 -10.41
N ILE A 53 7.16 -7.30 -11.49
CA ILE A 53 6.10 -6.37 -11.88
C ILE A 53 5.59 -5.61 -10.66
N VAL A 54 5.66 -4.27 -10.67
CA VAL A 54 5.21 -3.38 -9.59
C VAL A 54 3.94 -3.94 -8.92
N SER A 55 4.13 -4.61 -7.78
CA SER A 55 3.09 -5.40 -7.15
C SER A 55 2.38 -4.58 -6.09
N MET A 56 1.05 -4.50 -6.17
CA MET A 56 0.23 -3.87 -5.13
C MET A 56 -0.26 -4.93 -4.14
N ILE A 57 0.09 -4.77 -2.87
CA ILE A 57 -0.41 -5.65 -1.80
C ILE A 57 -1.65 -5.02 -1.18
N LEU A 58 -2.82 -5.66 -1.38
CA LEU A 58 -4.07 -5.26 -0.73
C LEU A 58 -4.17 -5.96 0.62
N GLY A 59 -3.83 -5.25 1.69
CA GLY A 59 -3.86 -5.81 3.05
C GLY A 59 -5.28 -6.04 3.58
N ARG A 60 -5.36 -6.66 4.77
CA ARG A 60 -6.63 -6.87 5.50
C ARG A 60 -7.51 -5.63 5.68
N PRO A 61 -6.97 -4.40 5.87
CA PRO A 61 -7.80 -3.21 5.98
C PRO A 61 -8.72 -3.00 4.78
N LEU A 62 -8.23 -3.27 3.57
CA LEU A 62 -9.04 -3.19 2.34
C LEU A 62 -10.09 -4.30 2.28
N MET A 63 -9.75 -5.52 2.70
CA MET A 63 -10.68 -6.65 2.69
C MET A 63 -11.81 -6.51 3.72
N ALA A 64 -11.62 -5.69 4.75
CA ALA A 64 -12.64 -5.40 5.75
C ALA A 64 -13.60 -4.28 5.34
N ILE A 65 -13.41 -3.66 4.17
CA ILE A 65 -14.32 -2.63 3.67
C ILE A 65 -15.63 -3.30 3.24
N VAL A 66 -16.67 -3.07 4.03
CA VAL A 66 -18.04 -3.40 3.63
C VAL A 66 -18.52 -2.27 2.73
N VAL A 67 -18.84 -2.60 1.49
CA VAL A 67 -19.49 -1.65 0.59
C VAL A 67 -20.99 -1.67 0.91
N GLN A 68 -21.53 -0.55 1.39
CA GLN A 68 -22.96 -0.37 1.62
C GLN A 68 -23.65 0.08 0.34
#